data_AF-A0A1H5RGE1-F1
#
_entry.id   AF-A0A1H5RGE1-F1
#
_cell.length_a   1.000
_cell.length_b   1.000
_cell.length_c   1.000
_cell.angle_alpha   90.00
_cell.angle_beta   90.00
_cell.angle_gamma   90.00
#
_symmetry.space_group_name_H-M   'P 1'
#
loop_
_entity.id
_entity.type
_entity.pdbx_description
1 polymer ?
#
loop_
_entity_poly.entity_id
_entity_poly.type
_entity_poly.pdbx_seq_one_letter_code
_entity_poly.pdbx_strand_id
1 'polypeptide(L)'
;MARQIWVLLGWSSEHGMASTPVGVLGLDAPEVFVEWTPREHVAGRIWRERLAGAGPAEIAERIAGWADTPIAPAVRVEPLLDGALADVVRAQLDDVLGSAR
;
A
#
# COMPACT_ATOMS: atom_id res chain seq x y z
N MET A 1 -12.58 8.81 -12.38
CA MET A 1 -12.40 8.82 -10.92
C MET A 1 -10.96 9.24 -10.62
N ALA A 2 -10.72 9.82 -9.45
CA ALA A 2 -9.39 10.25 -9.05
C ALA A 2 -8.50 9.04 -8.71
N ARG A 3 -7.23 9.11 -9.11
CA ARG A 3 -6.17 8.19 -8.71
C ARG A 3 -6.12 8.05 -7.19
N GLN A 4 -5.92 6.83 -6.70
CA GLN A 4 -5.78 6.56 -5.27
C GLN A 4 -4.51 5.77 -5.01
N ILE A 5 -3.66 6.30 -4.14
CA ILE A 5 -2.47 5.59 -3.66
C ILE A 5 -2.65 5.28 -2.18
N TRP A 6 -2.25 4.09 -1.80
CA TRP A 6 -2.32 3.57 -0.44
C TRP A 6 -0.96 3.04 -0.02
N VAL A 7 -0.52 3.42 1.17
CA VAL A 7 0.67 2.86 1.81
C VAL A 7 0.23 1.76 2.76
N LEU A 8 0.79 0.57 2.56
CA LEU A 8 0.51 -0.61 3.37
C LEU A 8 1.50 -0.65 4.53
N LEU A 9 1.00 -0.62 5.75
CA LEU A 9 1.82 -0.62 6.96
C LEU A 9 1.84 -2.01 7.60
N GLY A 10 2.99 -2.37 8.16
CA GLY A 10 3.17 -3.50 9.06
C GLY A 10 3.12 -3.04 10.52
N TRP A 11 2.56 -3.90 11.37
CA TRP A 11 2.54 -3.69 12.82
C TRP A 11 3.88 -4.03 13.48
N SER A 12 4.36 -3.16 14.37
CA SER A 12 5.47 -3.47 15.27
C SER A 12 4.93 -3.80 16.66
N SER A 13 5.17 -5.03 17.10
CA SER A 13 4.88 -5.46 18.48
C SER A 13 5.74 -4.73 19.51
N GLU A 14 6.92 -4.27 19.13
CA GLU A 14 7.83 -3.53 20.00
C GLU A 14 7.29 -2.14 20.34
N HIS A 15 6.66 -1.47 19.38
CA HIS A 15 6.15 -0.10 19.54
C HIS A 15 4.63 -0.04 19.76
N GLY A 16 3.93 -1.19 19.68
CA GLY A 16 2.48 -1.25 19.86
C GLY A 16 1.70 -0.41 18.84
N MET A 17 2.26 -0.21 17.64
CA MET A 17 1.68 0.61 16.58
C MET A 17 2.11 0.15 15.18
N ALA A 18 1.39 0.63 14.16
CA ALA A 18 1.80 0.49 12.76
C ALA A 18 3.00 1.41 12.51
N SER A 19 4.18 0.84 12.34
CA SER A 19 5.44 1.61 12.38
C SER A 19 6.25 1.51 11.09
N THR A 20 6.03 0.47 10.27
CA THR A 20 6.93 0.18 9.14
C THR A 20 6.13 0.06 7.85
N PRO A 21 6.38 0.91 6.85
CA PRO A 21 5.81 0.75 5.53
C PRO A 21 6.36 -0.53 4.90
N VAL A 22 5.47 -1.39 4.46
CA VAL A 22 5.81 -2.68 3.83
C VAL A 22 5.35 -2.76 2.39
N GLY A 23 4.69 -1.74 1.85
CA GLY A 23 4.31 -1.71 0.44
C GLY A 23 3.51 -0.48 0.05
N VAL A 24 3.29 -0.33 -1.25
CA VAL A 24 2.45 0.72 -1.85
C VAL A 24 1.51 0.09 -2.87
N LEU A 25 0.27 0.55 -2.89
CA LEU A 25 -0.78 0.12 -3.80
C LEU A 25 -1.37 1.34 -4.50
N GLY A 26 -1.38 1.33 -5.83
CA GLY A 26 -2.05 2.31 -6.66
C GLY A 26 -3.27 1.74 -7.37
N LEU A 27 -4.33 2.55 -7.45
CA LEU A 27 -5.58 2.25 -8.16
C LEU A 27 -5.95 3.44 -9.07
N ASP A 28 -6.06 3.17 -10.38
CA ASP A 28 -6.57 4.10 -11.39
C ASP A 28 -7.87 3.59 -12.02
N ALA A 29 -8.68 4.52 -12.51
CA ALA A 29 -9.85 4.19 -13.31
C ALA A 29 -9.57 4.31 -14.82
N PRO A 30 -10.07 3.36 -15.65
CA PRO A 30 -10.75 2.13 -15.28
C PRO A 30 -9.76 0.99 -14.96
N GLU A 31 -9.83 0.48 -13.72
CA GLU A 31 -9.37 -0.85 -13.28
C GLU A 31 -7.87 -1.18 -13.41
N VAL A 32 -7.00 -0.18 -13.40
CA VAL A 32 -5.55 -0.42 -13.38
C VAL A 32 -5.07 -0.43 -11.92
N PHE A 33 -4.48 -1.54 -11.50
CA PHE A 33 -3.85 -1.66 -10.18
C PHE A 33 -2.35 -1.93 -10.31
N VAL A 34 -1.57 -1.36 -9.40
CA VAL A 34 -0.14 -1.65 -9.25
C VAL A 34 0.14 -1.82 -7.77
N GLU A 35 0.62 -3.00 -7.39
CA GLU A 35 1.08 -3.28 -6.05
C GLU A 35 2.60 -3.46 -6.02
N TRP A 36 3.21 -3.06 -4.91
CA TRP A 36 4.58 -3.43 -4.61
C TRP A 36 4.72 -3.76 -3.13
N THR A 37 5.33 -4.91 -2.84
CA THR A 37 5.72 -5.35 -1.49
C THR A 37 7.14 -5.92 -1.60
N PRO A 38 8.11 -5.51 -0.77
CA PRO A 38 9.46 -6.07 -0.81
C PRO A 38 9.41 -7.56 -0.52
N ARG A 39 10.18 -8.35 -1.29
CA ARG A 39 10.20 -9.83 -1.17
C ARG A 39 10.67 -10.32 0.21
N GLU A 40 11.54 -9.58 0.87
CA GLU A 40 12.25 -10.03 2.08
C GLU A 40 11.55 -9.65 3.39
N HIS A 41 10.48 -8.86 3.34
CA HIS A 41 9.78 -8.47 4.55
C HIS A 41 8.70 -9.49 4.96
N VAL A 42 8.97 -10.19 6.07
CA VAL A 42 8.01 -11.09 6.75
C VAL A 42 6.70 -10.36 7.06
N ALA A 43 6.77 -9.08 7.43
CA ALA A 43 5.60 -8.22 7.67
C ALA A 43 4.75 -7.97 6.41
N GLY A 44 5.32 -8.09 5.21
CA GLY A 44 4.60 -7.99 3.94
C GLY A 44 3.83 -9.27 3.55
N ARG A 45 3.98 -10.37 4.30
CA ARG A 45 3.29 -11.64 4.01
C ARG A 45 1.77 -11.51 4.14
N ILE A 46 1.29 -10.87 5.21
CA ILE A 46 -0.16 -10.68 5.46
C ILE A 46 -0.79 -9.88 4.31
N TRP A 47 -0.09 -8.86 3.81
CA TRP A 47 -0.57 -8.07 2.67
C TRP A 47 -0.60 -8.85 1.37
N ARG A 48 0.45 -9.62 1.08
CA ARG A 48 0.47 -10.52 -0.08
C ARG A 48 -0.69 -11.51 -0.04
N GLU A 49 -1.01 -12.07 1.14
CA GLU A 49 -2.16 -12.98 1.30
C GLU A 49 -3.51 -12.26 1.11
N ARG A 50 -3.65 -11.00 1.55
CA ARG A 50 -4.86 -10.19 1.35
C ARG A 50 -5.10 -9.78 -0.10
N LEU A 51 -4.02 -9.51 -0.84
CA LEU A 51 -4.05 -9.10 -2.24
C LEU A 51 -4.13 -10.32 -3.19
N ALA A 52 -3.64 -11.48 -2.76
CA ALA A 52 -3.68 -12.70 -3.55
C ALA A 52 -5.12 -13.04 -4.00
N GLY A 53 -5.32 -13.05 -5.31
CA GLY A 53 -6.60 -13.41 -5.93
C GLY A 53 -7.69 -12.35 -5.87
N ALA A 54 -7.42 -11.17 -5.28
CA ALA A 54 -8.38 -10.07 -5.26
C ALA A 54 -8.31 -9.24 -6.55
N GLY A 55 -9.46 -8.94 -7.14
CA GLY A 55 -9.54 -8.06 -8.32
C GLY A 55 -9.40 -6.57 -7.95
N PRO A 56 -9.10 -5.66 -8.90
CA PRO A 56 -8.93 -4.24 -8.63
C PRO A 56 -10.13 -3.58 -7.93
N ALA A 57 -11.34 -3.90 -8.38
CA ALA A 57 -12.58 -3.38 -7.78
C ALA A 57 -12.79 -3.90 -6.35
N GLU A 58 -12.52 -5.19 -6.13
CA GLU A 58 -12.64 -5.83 -4.82
C GLU A 58 -11.60 -5.29 -3.82
N ILE A 59 -10.38 -5.00 -4.28
CA ILE A 59 -9.36 -4.34 -3.47
C ILE A 59 -9.82 -2.93 -3.06
N ALA A 60 -10.38 -2.15 -3.99
CA ALA A 60 -10.90 -0.81 -3.70
C ALA A 60 -12.01 -0.82 -2.65
N GLU A 61 -12.85 -1.86 -2.63
CA GLU A 61 -13.88 -2.04 -1.61
C GLU A 61 -13.29 -2.50 -0.26
N ARG A 62 -12.34 -3.44 -0.29
CA ARG A 62 -11.72 -4.01 0.92
C ARG A 62 -10.76 -3.06 1.62
N ILE A 63 -10.09 -2.18 0.88
CA ILE A 63 -9.02 -1.33 1.44
C ILE A 63 -9.52 -0.33 2.48
N ALA A 64 -10.76 0.14 2.34
CA ALA A 64 -11.41 0.96 3.36
C ALA A 64 -11.49 0.21 4.70
N GLY A 65 -11.86 -1.07 4.68
CA GLY A 65 -11.89 -1.91 5.88
C GLY A 65 -10.49 -2.26 6.40
N TRP A 66 -9.47 -2.27 5.54
CA TRP A 66 -8.09 -2.53 5.97
C TRP A 66 -7.46 -1.36 6.70
N ALA A 67 -7.87 -0.13 6.40
CA ALA A 67 -7.40 1.07 7.09
C ALA A 67 -7.60 0.99 8.61
N ASP A 68 -8.68 0.34 9.04
CA ASP A 68 -9.03 0.18 10.46
C ASP A 68 -8.44 -1.09 11.10
N THR A 69 -7.66 -1.89 10.36
CA THR A 69 -7.13 -3.15 10.91
C THR A 69 -5.90 -2.91 11.78
N PRO A 70 -5.84 -3.50 13.00
CA PRO A 70 -4.76 -3.24 13.94
C PRO A 70 -3.42 -3.82 13.48
N ILE A 71 -3.38 -4.95 12.78
CA ILE A 71 -2.13 -5.69 12.51
C ILE A 71 -1.47 -5.25 11.19
N ALA A 72 -2.23 -4.62 10.30
CA ALA A 72 -1.76 -4.24 8.97
C ALA A 72 -2.69 -3.16 8.38
N PRO A 73 -2.61 -1.90 8.84
CA PRO A 73 -3.46 -0.84 8.33
C PRO A 73 -2.98 -0.33 6.97
N ALA A 74 -3.93 0.08 6.13
CA ALA A 74 -3.66 0.82 4.89
C ALA A 74 -3.95 2.31 5.10
N VAL A 75 -3.04 3.17 4.66
CA VAL A 75 -3.21 4.63 4.76
C VAL A 75 -3.29 5.23 3.37
N ARG A 76 -4.35 6.00 3.11
CA ARG A 76 -4.49 6.72 1.85
C ARG A 76 -3.50 7.88 1.83
N VAL A 77 -2.80 8.03 0.71
CA VAL A 77 -1.94 9.18 0.46
C VAL A 77 -2.41 9.91 -0.79
N GLU A 78 -2.31 11.24 -0.75
CA GLU A 78 -2.53 12.05 -1.95
C GLU A 78 -1.32 11.88 -2.86
N PRO A 79 -1.50 11.46 -4.12
CA PRO A 79 -0.39 11.32 -5.04
C PRO A 79 0.25 12.70 -5.26
N LEU A 80 1.55 12.80 -4.95
CA LEU A 80 2.31 14.04 -5.13
C LEU A 80 2.67 14.30 -6.60
N LEU A 81 2.46 13.31 -7.48
CA LEU A 81 2.97 13.30 -8.84
C LEU A 81 1.90 12.91 -9.86
N ASP A 82 1.85 13.68 -10.96
CA ASP A 82 1.19 13.28 -12.19
C ASP A 82 2.07 12.29 -12.98
N GLY A 83 1.47 11.39 -13.76
CA GLY A 83 2.23 10.42 -14.56
C GLY A 83 1.59 9.04 -14.65
N ALA A 84 2.31 8.03 -15.14
CA ALA A 84 1.84 6.66 -15.17
C ALA A 84 1.73 6.10 -13.73
N LEU A 85 0.68 5.33 -13.44
CA LEU A 85 0.42 4.82 -12.08
C LEU A 85 1.61 4.07 -11.48
N ALA A 86 2.29 3.26 -12.29
CA ALA A 86 3.47 2.51 -11.87
C ALA A 86 4.64 3.41 -11.46
N ASP A 87 4.83 4.54 -12.15
CA ASP A 87 5.88 5.50 -11.83
C ASP A 87 5.58 6.26 -10.54
N VAL A 88 4.31 6.62 -10.33
CA VAL A 88 3.88 7.30 -9.09
C VAL A 88 4.00 6.36 -7.88
N VAL A 89 3.57 5.11 -8.01
CA VAL A 89 3.74 4.08 -6.97
C VAL A 89 5.22 3.88 -6.63
N ARG A 90 6.10 3.85 -7.65
CA ARG A 90 7.55 3.71 -7.47
C ARG A 90 8.19 4.93 -6.82
N ALA A 91 7.85 6.15 -7.23
CA ALA A 91 8.40 7.36 -6.63
C ALA A 91 7.99 7.47 -5.14
N GLN A 92 6.74 7.12 -4.83
CA GLN A 92 6.28 7.15 -3.44
C GLN A 92 6.95 6.07 -2.58
N LEU A 93 7.36 4.97 -3.18
CA LEU A 93 8.20 3.98 -2.53
C LEU A 93 9.58 4.54 -2.22
N ASP A 94 10.23 5.19 -3.20
CA ASP A 94 11.56 5.77 -3.03
C ASP A 94 11.56 6.84 -1.94
N ASP A 95 10.51 7.66 -1.84
CA ASP A 95 10.34 8.64 -0.76
C ASP A 95 10.22 7.97 0.60
N VAL A 96 9.41 6.91 0.70
CA VAL A 96 9.16 6.18 1.95
C VAL A 96 10.41 5.41 2.42
N LEU A 97 11.16 4.82 1.50
CA LEU A 97 12.42 4.11 1.83
C LEU A 97 13.57 5.08 2.07
N GLY A 98 13.61 6.21 1.35
CA GLY A 98 14.63 7.25 1.48
C GLY A 98 14.49 8.09 2.75
N SER A 99 13.26 8.27 3.25
CA SER A 99 12.98 8.96 4.52
C SER A 99 13.18 8.08 5.77
N ALA A 100 13.37 6.77 5.60
CA ALA A 100 13.68 5.83 6.69
C ALA A 100 15.19 5.76 7.04
N ARG A 101 15.99 6.71 6.56
CA ARG A 101 17.42 6.86 6.85
C ARG A 101 17.67 7.95 7.88
#